data_AF-A0A9D5J145-F1
#
_entry.id   AF-A0A9D5J145-F1
#
_cell.length_a   1.000
_cell.length_b   1.000
_cell.length_c   1.000
_cell.angle_alpha   90.00
_cell.angle_beta   90.00
_cell.angle_gamma   90.00
#
_symmetry.space_group_name_H-M   'P 1'
#
loop_
_entity.id
_entity.type
_entity.pdbx_description
1 polymer ?
#
loop_
_entity_poly.entity_id
_entity_poly.type
_entity_poly.pdbx_seq_one_letter_code
_entity_poly.pdbx_strand_id
1 'polypeptide(L)'
;MIRRRGIRVQYICGLLNSKLLDFYFKIVTTTFNSGYFAANKQYVEKLPIRTINFSDPADVARHDRMVALVQSMLTLHKQSAAARLPDEKERITRQIQTTDRQIDKLVYQLYNLTPAEIAIVEGSS
;
A
#
# COMPACT_ATOMS: atom_id res chain seq x y z
N MET A 1 -19.04 -2.40 12.95
CA MET A 1 -18.13 -1.23 13.02
C MET A 1 -16.87 -1.65 13.76
N ILE A 2 -15.79 -1.96 13.05
CA ILE A 2 -14.57 -2.54 13.64
C ILE A 2 -13.77 -1.42 14.32
N ARG A 3 -14.03 -1.15 15.60
CA ARG A 3 -13.14 -0.32 16.44
C ARG A 3 -11.97 -1.19 16.92
N ARG A 4 -10.95 -1.35 16.08
CA ARG A 4 -9.67 -1.99 16.45
C ARG A 4 -8.75 -0.96 17.11
N ARG A 5 -8.78 -0.88 18.45
CA ARG A 5 -7.77 -0.14 19.23
C ARG A 5 -6.38 -0.66 18.86
N GLY A 6 -5.47 0.21 18.43
CA GLY A 6 -4.05 -0.10 18.19
C GLY A 6 -3.57 -0.07 16.73
N ILE A 7 -4.46 -0.22 15.74
CA ILE A 7 -4.04 -0.13 14.32
C ILE A 7 -3.82 1.33 13.94
N ARG A 8 -2.61 1.66 13.49
CA ARG A 8 -2.28 3.00 13.01
C ARG A 8 -2.82 3.21 11.59
N VAL A 9 -3.33 4.41 11.31
CA VAL A 9 -3.91 4.73 9.98
C VAL A 9 -2.91 4.51 8.84
N GLN A 10 -1.62 4.74 9.11
CA GLN A 10 -0.54 4.52 8.15
C GLN A 10 -0.43 3.06 7.72
N TYR A 11 -0.75 2.09 8.60
CA TYR A 11 -0.76 0.68 8.21
C TYR A 11 -1.83 0.41 7.15
N ILE A 12 -3.06 0.89 7.38
CA ILE A 12 -4.16 0.75 6.42
C ILE A 12 -3.82 1.50 5.12
N CYS A 13 -3.24 2.68 5.23
CA CYS A 13 -2.81 3.46 4.07
C CYS A 13 -1.79 2.68 3.22
N GLY A 14 -0.79 2.05 3.84
CA GLY A 14 0.20 1.23 3.14
C GLY A 14 -0.42 0.02 2.44
N LEU A 15 -1.38 -0.65 3.09
CA LEU A 15 -2.13 -1.72 2.44
C LEU A 15 -2.91 -1.21 1.22
N LEU A 16 -3.73 -0.18 1.39
CA LEU A 16 -4.62 0.32 0.32
C LEU A 16 -3.88 0.90 -0.90
N ASN A 17 -2.65 1.37 -0.72
CA ASN A 17 -1.83 1.90 -1.81
C ASN A 17 -0.86 0.86 -2.41
N SER A 18 -0.94 -0.41 -1.99
CA SER A 18 -0.10 -1.47 -2.56
C SER A 18 -0.69 -2.04 -3.85
N LYS A 19 0.19 -2.53 -4.73
CA LYS A 19 -0.21 -3.18 -5.99
C LYS A 19 -1.15 -4.37 -5.81
N LEU A 20 -0.95 -5.15 -4.74
CA LEU A 20 -1.82 -6.31 -4.48
C LEU A 20 -3.28 -5.91 -4.28
N LEU A 21 -3.51 -4.86 -3.48
CA LEU A 21 -4.86 -4.42 -3.15
C LEU A 21 -5.47 -3.59 -4.26
N ASP A 22 -4.67 -2.85 -5.03
CA ASP A 22 -5.11 -2.24 -6.28
C ASP A 22 -5.53 -3.30 -7.32
N PHE A 23 -4.71 -4.33 -7.53
CA PHE A 23 -5.03 -5.47 -8.40
C PHE A 23 -6.34 -6.15 -7.99
N TYR A 24 -6.49 -6.48 -6.70
CA TYR A 24 -7.71 -7.09 -6.19
C TYR A 24 -8.91 -6.16 -6.34
N PHE A 25 -8.74 -4.86 -6.08
CA PHE A 25 -9.80 -3.87 -6.24
C PHE A 25 -10.30 -3.83 -7.68
N LYS A 26 -9.40 -3.78 -8.66
CA LYS A 26 -9.70 -3.81 -10.10
C LYS A 26 -10.47 -5.06 -10.53
N ILE A 27 -10.23 -6.20 -9.89
CA ILE A 27 -10.98 -7.44 -10.15
C ILE A 27 -12.43 -7.37 -9.64
N VAL A 28 -12.64 -6.80 -8.45
CA VAL A 28 -13.96 -6.84 -7.78
C VAL A 28 -14.87 -5.67 -8.14
N THR A 29 -14.30 -4.57 -8.64
CA THR A 29 -15.03 -3.35 -8.99
C THR A 29 -15.56 -3.38 -10.42
N THR A 30 -16.63 -2.64 -10.64
CA THR A 30 -17.09 -2.30 -12.00
C THR A 30 -16.50 -0.98 -12.45
N THR A 31 -16.32 -0.81 -13.75
CA THR A 31 -15.99 0.49 -14.36
C THR A 31 -17.26 1.24 -14.74
N PHE A 32 -17.25 2.55 -14.55
CA PHE A 32 -18.23 3.43 -15.19
C PHE A 32 -17.93 3.54 -16.69
N ASN A 33 -18.92 3.99 -17.46
CA ASN A 33 -18.78 4.21 -18.91
C ASN A 33 -17.66 5.22 -19.28
N SER A 34 -17.15 5.97 -18.30
CA SER A 34 -16.04 6.92 -18.42
C SER A 34 -14.66 6.31 -18.13
N GLY A 35 -14.56 5.00 -17.87
CA GLY A 35 -13.30 4.30 -17.58
C GLY A 35 -12.84 4.40 -16.11
N TYR A 36 -13.62 5.04 -15.24
CA TYR A 36 -13.33 5.14 -13.81
C TYR A 36 -13.84 3.93 -13.04
N PHE A 37 -13.11 3.48 -12.03
CA PHE A 37 -13.56 2.41 -11.14
C PHE A 37 -14.55 2.90 -10.08
N ALA A 38 -15.61 2.13 -9.83
CA ALA A 38 -16.58 2.43 -8.80
C ALA A 38 -16.03 2.12 -7.39
N ALA A 39 -15.53 3.13 -6.67
CA ALA A 39 -15.05 2.99 -5.28
C ALA A 39 -16.19 3.02 -4.22
N ASN A 40 -17.34 2.43 -4.53
CA ASN A 40 -18.48 2.38 -3.62
C ASN A 40 -18.22 1.40 -2.46
N LYS A 41 -18.90 1.63 -1.32
CA LYS A 41 -18.82 0.78 -0.11
C LYS A 41 -18.88 -0.72 -0.42
N GLN A 42 -19.78 -1.14 -1.32
CA GLN A 42 -19.97 -2.54 -1.70
C GLN A 42 -18.73 -3.24 -2.31
N TYR A 43 -17.77 -2.48 -2.84
CA TYR A 43 -16.53 -2.99 -3.41
C TYR A 43 -15.38 -2.87 -2.39
N VAL A 44 -15.30 -1.73 -1.69
CA VAL A 44 -14.27 -1.49 -0.67
C VAL A 44 -14.40 -2.47 0.50
N GLU A 45 -15.63 -2.84 0.90
CA GLU A 45 -15.87 -3.84 1.96
C GLU A 45 -15.40 -5.25 1.59
N LYS A 46 -15.21 -5.55 0.30
CA LYS A 46 -14.70 -6.84 -0.18
C LYS A 46 -13.17 -6.92 -0.14
N LEU A 47 -12.47 -5.81 0.09
CA LEU A 47 -11.02 -5.80 0.15
C LEU A 47 -10.53 -6.67 1.32
N PRO A 48 -9.58 -7.58 1.09
CA PRO A 48 -9.09 -8.45 2.14
C PRO A 48 -8.14 -7.68 3.05
N ILE A 49 -8.64 -6.84 3.96
CA ILE A 49 -7.76 -6.04 4.85
C ILE A 49 -7.20 -6.94 5.96
N ARG A 50 -5.89 -7.26 5.86
CA ARG A 50 -5.19 -8.10 6.84
C ARG A 50 -5.20 -7.44 8.21
N THR A 51 -5.75 -8.16 9.17
CA THR A 51 -5.79 -7.76 10.60
C THR A 51 -4.45 -8.06 11.26
N ILE A 52 -4.05 -7.27 12.26
CA ILE A 52 -2.81 -7.49 13.02
C ILE A 52 -3.12 -8.21 14.33
N ASN A 53 -2.35 -9.25 14.63
CA ASN A 53 -2.30 -9.89 15.93
C ASN A 53 -1.25 -9.21 16.82
N PHE A 54 -1.67 -8.31 17.70
CA PHE A 54 -0.76 -7.60 18.60
C PHE A 54 -0.10 -8.48 19.67
N SER A 55 -0.55 -9.73 19.83
CA SER A 55 0.11 -10.71 20.70
C SER A 55 1.26 -11.44 20.01
N ASP A 56 1.40 -11.33 18.68
CA ASP A 56 2.54 -11.88 17.92
C ASP A 56 3.58 -10.76 17.67
N PRO A 57 4.77 -10.82 18.29
CA PRO A 57 5.82 -9.82 18.09
C PRO A 57 6.25 -9.67 16.63
N ALA A 58 6.21 -10.75 15.83
CA ALA A 58 6.54 -10.69 14.42
C ALA A 58 5.49 -9.90 13.63
N ASP A 59 4.21 -10.02 13.99
CA ASP A 59 3.12 -9.28 13.35
C ASP A 59 3.13 -7.79 13.74
N VAL A 60 3.46 -7.50 15.00
CA VAL A 60 3.71 -6.13 15.46
C VAL A 60 4.88 -5.51 14.71
N ALA A 61 5.99 -6.23 14.54
CA ALA A 61 7.14 -5.74 13.80
C ALA A 61 6.82 -5.44 12.32
N ARG A 62 6.02 -6.29 11.65
CA ARG A 62 5.55 -6.03 10.28
C ARG A 62 4.64 -4.80 10.21
N HIS A 63 3.71 -4.64 11.15
CA HIS A 63 2.88 -3.45 11.27
C HIS A 63 3.73 -2.18 11.45
N ASP A 64 4.70 -2.24 12.36
CA ASP A 64 5.56 -1.10 12.66
C ASP A 64 6.46 -0.74 11.48
N ARG A 65 6.97 -1.73 10.75
CA ARG A 65 7.71 -1.53 9.51
C ARG A 65 6.86 -0.84 8.44
N MET A 66 5.62 -1.29 8.24
CA MET A 66 4.70 -0.66 7.29
C MET A 66 4.47 0.82 7.63
N VAL A 67 4.23 1.11 8.90
CA VAL A 67 4.00 2.49 9.37
C VAL A 67 5.23 3.36 9.10
N ALA A 68 6.44 2.86 9.39
CA ALA A 68 7.67 3.61 9.15
C ALA A 68 7.91 3.90 7.66
N LEU A 69 7.60 2.94 6.78
CA LEU A 69 7.68 3.13 5.33
C LEU A 69 6.70 4.21 4.85
N VAL A 70 5.44 4.17 5.30
CA VAL A 70 4.45 5.17 4.93
C VAL A 70 4.80 6.56 5.47
N GLN A 71 5.34 6.66 6.69
CA GLN A 71 5.84 7.93 7.23
C GLN A 71 7.02 8.48 6.42
N SER A 72 7.92 7.60 5.97
CA SER A 72 9.02 7.96 5.07
C SER A 72 8.48 8.48 3.74
N MET A 73 7.49 7.78 3.16
CA MET A 73 6.81 8.19 1.93
C MET A 73 6.19 9.59 2.05
N LEU A 74 5.45 9.86 3.13
CA LEU A 74 4.86 11.17 3.39
C LEU A 74 5.92 12.27 3.52
N THR A 75 7.05 11.97 4.15
CA THR A 75 8.18 12.90 4.30
C THR A 75 8.83 13.20 2.95
N LEU A 76 9.08 12.16 2.14
CA LEU A 76 9.65 12.29 0.80
C LEU A 76 8.75 13.11 -0.12
N HIS A 77 7.43 12.90 -0.09
CA HIS A 77 6.50 13.73 -0.88
C HIS A 77 6.51 15.21 -0.46
N LYS A 78 6.61 15.50 0.85
CA LYS A 78 6.77 16.89 1.33
C LYS A 78 8.07 17.51 0.84
N GLN A 79 9.18 16.76 0.89
CA GLN A 79 10.47 17.22 0.35
C GLN A 79 10.40 17.44 -1.16
N SER A 80 9.76 16.53 -1.90
CA SER A 80 9.58 16.66 -3.35
C SER A 80 8.78 17.89 -3.74
N ALA A 81 7.78 18.27 -2.93
CA ALA A 81 6.98 19.47 -3.15
C ALA A 81 7.76 20.76 -2.83
N ALA A 82 8.70 20.71 -1.88
CA ALA A 82 9.55 21.84 -1.50
C ALA A 82 10.79 22.00 -2.40
N ALA A 83 11.24 20.92 -3.04
CA ALA A 83 12.43 20.88 -3.87
C ALA A 83 12.30 21.84 -5.07
N ARG A 84 13.33 22.65 -5.29
CA ARG A 84 13.36 23.65 -6.38
C ARG A 84 14.24 23.21 -7.54
N LEU A 85 15.23 22.36 -7.29
CA LEU A 85 16.20 21.91 -8.27
C LEU A 85 15.74 20.60 -8.95
N PRO A 86 15.94 20.44 -10.27
CA PRO A 86 15.60 19.20 -10.98
C PRO A 86 16.29 17.96 -10.40
N ASP A 87 17.60 18.04 -10.13
CA ASP A 87 18.38 16.90 -9.64
C ASP A 87 17.92 16.43 -8.25
N GLU A 88 17.53 17.38 -7.39
CA GLU A 88 16.97 17.09 -6.08
C GLU A 88 15.63 16.36 -6.19
N LYS A 89 14.75 16.82 -7.09
CA LYS A 89 13.48 16.16 -7.38
C LYS A 89 13.71 14.74 -7.89
N GLU A 90 14.63 14.54 -8.82
CA GLU A 90 14.92 13.21 -9.37
C GLU A 90 15.43 12.26 -8.27
N ARG A 91 16.34 12.72 -7.41
CA ARG A 91 16.83 11.94 -6.27
C ARG A 91 15.69 11.53 -5.35
N ILE A 92 14.78 12.44 -5.01
CA ILE A 92 13.63 12.17 -4.14
C ILE A 92 12.65 11.21 -4.84
N THR A 93 12.38 11.38 -6.14
CA THR A 93 11.54 10.46 -6.91
C THR A 93 12.08 9.02 -6.89
N ARG A 94 13.39 8.83 -7.02
CA ARG A 94 14.02 7.50 -6.91
C ARG A 94 13.84 6.90 -5.49
N GLN A 95 13.89 7.74 -4.45
CA GLN A 95 13.65 7.31 -3.07
C GLN A 95 12.17 6.93 -2.84
N ILE A 96 11.24 7.68 -3.42
CA ILE A 96 9.80 7.37 -3.42
C ILE A 96 9.58 6.01 -4.08
N GLN A 97 10.07 5.80 -5.30
CA GLN A 97 9.95 4.52 -6.01
C GLN A 97 10.56 3.34 -5.24
N THR A 98 11.67 3.57 -4.55
CA THR A 98 12.29 2.53 -3.72
C THR A 98 11.42 2.20 -2.51
N THR A 99 10.87 3.21 -1.84
CA THR A 99 9.98 3.04 -0.69
C THR A 99 8.69 2.33 -1.11
N ASP A 100 8.16 2.66 -2.29
CA ASP A 100 6.97 2.05 -2.88
C ASP A 100 7.15 0.54 -3.07
N ARG A 101 8.25 0.13 -3.72
CA ARG A 101 8.63 -1.29 -3.87
C ARG A 101 8.82 -2.01 -2.54
N GLN A 102 9.29 -1.30 -1.50
CA GLN A 102 9.42 -1.89 -0.16
C GLN A 102 8.05 -2.11 0.50
N ILE A 103 7.08 -1.23 0.27
CA ILE A 103 5.70 -1.39 0.72
C ILE A 103 5.08 -2.60 0.01
N ASP A 104 5.16 -2.67 -1.32
CA ASP A 104 4.63 -3.79 -2.11
C ASP A 104 5.21 -5.13 -1.64
N LYS A 105 6.54 -5.21 -1.49
CA LYS A 105 7.21 -6.43 -1.00
C LYS A 105 6.71 -6.85 0.38
N LEU A 106 6.52 -5.89 1.30
CA LEU A 106 6.00 -6.17 2.64
C LEU A 106 4.55 -6.64 2.57
N VAL A 107 3.73 -6.08 1.68
CA VAL A 107 2.37 -6.57 1.46
C VAL A 107 2.38 -7.98 0.91
N TYR A 108 3.19 -8.30 -0.10
CA TYR A 108 3.28 -9.67 -0.62
C TYR A 108 3.64 -10.68 0.48
N GLN A 109 4.54 -10.31 1.38
CA GLN A 109 4.89 -11.11 2.55
C GLN A 109 3.73 -11.27 3.54
N LEU A 110 2.96 -10.21 3.82
CA LEU A 110 1.82 -10.25 4.73
C LEU A 110 0.69 -11.17 4.25
N TYR A 111 0.58 -11.36 2.94
CA TYR A 111 -0.41 -12.21 2.27
C TYR A 111 0.17 -13.54 1.78
N ASN A 112 1.45 -13.82 2.08
CA ASN A 112 2.15 -15.05 1.69
C ASN A 112 2.14 -15.35 0.17
N LEU A 113 2.27 -14.33 -0.66
CA LEU A 113 2.31 -14.52 -2.12
C LEU A 113 3.58 -15.24 -2.57
N THR A 114 3.40 -16.17 -3.50
CA THR A 114 4.48 -16.85 -4.22
C THR A 114 5.05 -15.97 -5.34
N PRO A 115 6.27 -16.26 -5.84
CA PRO A 115 6.83 -15.53 -6.97
C PRO A 115 5.96 -15.54 -8.23
N ALA A 116 5.25 -16.64 -8.48
CA ALA A 116 4.33 -16.75 -9.62
C ALA A 116 3.11 -15.81 -9.46
N GLU A 117 2.54 -15.73 -8.26
CA GLU A 117 1.42 -14.82 -7.97
C GLU A 117 1.87 -13.36 -8.01
N ILE A 118 3.07 -13.05 -7.49
CA ILE A 118 3.65 -11.70 -7.60
C ILE A 118 3.78 -11.29 -9.07
N ALA A 119 4.26 -12.18 -9.94
CA ALA A 119 4.38 -11.88 -11.37
C ALA A 119 3.03 -11.55 -12.02
N ILE A 120 1.93 -12.20 -11.60
CA ILE A 120 0.58 -11.92 -12.09
C ILE A 120 0.12 -10.52 -11.65
N VAL A 121 0.34 -10.16 -10.38
CA VAL A 121 -0.01 -8.85 -9.82
C VAL A 121 0.76 -7.72 -10.53
N GLU A 122 2.07 -7.91 -10.69
CA GLU A 122 2.96 -6.94 -11.33
C GLU A 122 2.69 -6.79 -12.84
N GLY A 123 2.27 -7.86 -13.52
CA GLY A 123 1.91 -7.82 -14.95
C GLY A 123 0.55 -7.18 -15.24
N SER A 124 -0.28 -6.95 -14.21
CA SER A 124 -1.62 -6.35 -14.33
C SER A 124 -1.68 -4.88 -13.88
N SER A 125 -0.54 -4.34 -13.42
CA SER A 125 -0.41 -3.00 -12.84
C SER A 125 0.01 -1.97 -13.87
#